data_AF-A0A177EIL2-F1
#
_entry.id   AF-A0A177EIL2-F1
#
_cell.length_a   1.000
_cell.length_b   1.000
_cell.length_c   1.000
_cell.angle_alpha   90.00
_cell.angle_beta   90.00
_cell.angle_gamma   90.00
#
_symmetry.space_group_name_H-M   'P 1'
#
loop_
_entity.id
_entity.type
_entity.pdbx_description
1 polymer ?
#
loop_
_entity_poly.entity_id
_entity_poly.type
_entity_poly.pdbx_seq_one_letter_code
_entity_poly.pdbx_strand_id
1 'polypeptide(L)'
;MNIRKLFEDIQRKDSFNAFWSYPEEKNLSTLSEKLSSIKSPKELRFLVAQICALVFERNEEGSFLYTEAQNLLKYAEATIDKAMATASIAGTYIDISHPSPTQDTDKFLTWETAVTTKLCERYRDSLTTFTAALDVHEVQEHVKMVLFG
;
A
#
# COMPACT_ATOMS: atom_id res chain seq x y z
N MET A 1 -19.10 -13.97 -0.33
CA MET A 1 -17.78 -13.32 -0.49
C MET A 1 -17.75 -12.05 0.36
N ASN A 2 -16.74 -11.87 1.22
CA ASN A 2 -16.66 -10.75 2.17
C ASN A 2 -15.79 -9.62 1.58
N ILE A 3 -16.41 -8.50 1.25
CA ILE A 3 -15.74 -7.33 0.65
C ILE A 3 -14.76 -6.68 1.61
N ARG A 4 -15.06 -6.64 2.92
CA ARG A 4 -14.15 -6.11 3.93
C ARG A 4 -12.86 -6.92 4.00
N LYS A 5 -12.96 -8.25 4.09
CA LYS A 5 -11.77 -9.12 4.09
C LYS A 5 -10.94 -8.95 2.81
N LEU A 6 -11.62 -8.85 1.67
CA LEU A 6 -10.96 -8.63 0.38
C LEU A 6 -10.22 -7.29 0.34
N PHE A 7 -10.82 -6.25 0.89
CA PHE A 7 -10.18 -4.95 1.07
C PHE A 7 -8.99 -5.01 2.05
N GLU A 8 -9.12 -5.69 3.20
CA GLU A 8 -8.03 -5.85 4.16
C GLU A 8 -6.83 -6.59 3.56
N ASP A 9 -7.06 -7.61 2.75
CA ASP A 9 -5.99 -8.33 2.04
C ASP A 9 -5.27 -7.39 1.05
N ILE A 10 -6.00 -6.51 0.35
CA ILE A 10 -5.43 -5.50 -0.54
C ILE A 10 -4.68 -4.42 0.26
N GLN A 11 -5.26 -3.94 1.37
CA GLN A 11 -4.67 -2.93 2.24
C GLN A 11 -3.32 -3.38 2.80
N ARG A 12 -3.15 -4.67 3.15
CA ARG A 12 -1.86 -5.20 3.62
C ARG A 12 -0.74 -5.02 2.60
N LYS A 13 -1.05 -4.85 1.32
CA LYS A 13 -0.06 -4.57 0.28
C LYS A 13 0.44 -3.12 0.33
N ASP A 14 -0.33 -2.19 0.91
CA ASP A 14 0.10 -0.82 1.23
C ASP A 14 1.02 -0.81 2.46
N SER A 15 2.21 -1.42 2.31
CA SER A 15 3.16 -1.62 3.40
C SER A 15 3.67 -0.30 3.99
N PHE A 16 3.59 0.79 3.22
CA PHE A 16 4.06 2.11 3.60
C PHE A 16 2.96 3.03 4.12
N ASN A 17 1.69 2.58 4.14
CA ASN A 17 0.52 3.43 4.35
C ASN A 17 0.48 4.62 3.36
N ALA A 18 1.09 4.45 2.19
CA ALA A 18 1.20 5.47 1.16
C ALA A 18 -0.18 5.79 0.56
N PHE A 19 -1.08 4.80 0.52
CA PHE A 19 -2.42 4.93 -0.05
C PHE A 19 -3.51 5.00 1.03
N TRP A 20 -3.22 4.61 2.28
CA TRP A 20 -4.13 4.73 3.42
C TRP A 20 -4.57 6.16 3.67
N SER A 21 -3.60 7.06 3.79
CA SER A 21 -3.83 8.48 4.06
C SER A 21 -3.40 9.36 2.88
N TYR A 22 -3.44 8.82 1.65
CA TYR A 22 -3.07 9.60 0.47
C TYR A 22 -3.85 10.92 0.49
N PRO A 23 -3.16 12.07 0.31
CA PRO A 23 -3.73 13.37 0.59
C PRO A 23 -4.69 13.81 -0.52
N GLU A 24 -5.85 13.14 -0.59
CA GLU A 24 -7.09 13.48 -1.30
C GLU A 24 -8.23 12.59 -0.76
N GLU A 25 -9.48 12.99 -0.97
CA GLU A 25 -10.66 12.20 -0.53
C GLU A 25 -10.74 10.79 -1.14
N LYS A 26 -9.93 10.50 -2.18
CA LYS A 26 -9.80 9.19 -2.81
C LYS A 26 -8.56 8.46 -2.29
N ASN A 27 -8.68 7.87 -1.10
CA ASN A 27 -7.64 7.05 -0.47
C ASN A 27 -8.25 5.78 0.18
N LEU A 28 -7.40 4.85 0.64
CA LEU A 28 -7.89 3.59 1.21
C LEU A 28 -8.64 3.79 2.53
N SER A 29 -8.32 4.81 3.34
CA SER A 29 -9.08 5.09 4.57
C SER A 29 -10.52 5.50 4.27
N THR A 30 -10.74 6.42 3.32
CA THR A 30 -12.10 6.82 2.88
C THR A 30 -12.83 5.65 2.22
N LEU A 31 -12.12 4.80 1.49
CA LEU A 31 -12.70 3.58 0.93
C LEU A 31 -13.13 2.60 2.04
N SER A 32 -12.33 2.49 3.11
CA SER A 32 -12.63 1.64 4.28
C SER A 32 -13.93 2.04 4.96
N GLU A 33 -14.19 3.34 5.10
CA GLU A 33 -15.44 3.87 5.67
C GLU A 33 -16.68 3.53 4.82
N LYS A 34 -16.49 3.37 3.50
CA LYS A 34 -17.57 3.14 2.54
C LYS A 34 -17.74 1.66 2.17
N LEU A 35 -17.01 0.73 2.80
CA LEU A 35 -17.05 -0.70 2.44
C LEU A 35 -18.44 -1.32 2.52
N SER A 36 -19.28 -0.89 3.46
CA SER A 36 -20.66 -1.36 3.61
C SER A 36 -21.57 -1.01 2.42
N SER A 37 -21.19 0.00 1.62
CA SER A 37 -21.92 0.44 0.43
C SER A 37 -21.49 -0.27 -0.85
N ILE A 38 -20.37 -0.99 -0.84
CA ILE A 38 -19.81 -1.68 -2.00
C ILE A 38 -20.54 -3.00 -2.22
N LYS A 39 -21.16 -3.14 -3.39
CA LYS A 39 -22.05 -4.27 -3.72
C LYS A 39 -21.31 -5.44 -4.37
N SER A 40 -20.10 -5.21 -4.90
CA SER A 40 -19.36 -6.25 -5.61
C SER A 40 -17.84 -6.11 -5.54
N PRO A 41 -17.09 -7.22 -5.72
CA PRO A 41 -15.63 -7.14 -5.86
C PRO A 41 -15.17 -6.36 -7.08
N LYS A 42 -15.98 -6.33 -8.14
CA LYS A 42 -15.71 -5.51 -9.34
C LYS A 42 -15.77 -4.01 -9.02
N GLU A 43 -16.72 -3.62 -8.18
CA GLU A 43 -16.83 -2.25 -7.67
C GLU A 43 -15.65 -1.91 -6.75
N LEU A 44 -15.25 -2.83 -5.87
CA LEU A 44 -14.02 -2.68 -5.08
C LEU A 44 -12.78 -2.49 -5.97
N ARG A 45 -12.63 -3.31 -7.02
CA ARG A 45 -11.54 -3.19 -8.00
C ARG A 45 -11.52 -1.81 -8.64
N PHE A 46 -12.68 -1.34 -9.08
CA PHE A 46 -12.82 -0.05 -9.72
C PHE A 46 -12.44 1.10 -8.78
N LEU A 47 -12.85 1.04 -7.52
CA LEU A 47 -12.52 2.07 -6.52
C LEU A 47 -11.02 2.08 -6.19
N VAL A 48 -10.38 0.91 -6.05
CA VAL A 48 -8.92 0.82 -5.88
C VAL A 48 -8.19 1.34 -7.11
N ALA A 49 -8.65 1.00 -8.32
CA ALA A 49 -8.06 1.50 -9.56
C ALA A 49 -8.16 3.03 -9.69
N GLN A 50 -9.25 3.64 -9.22
CA GLN A 50 -9.36 5.11 -9.17
C GLN A 50 -8.34 5.76 -8.23
N ILE A 51 -8.05 5.13 -7.08
CA ILE A 51 -7.01 5.61 -6.17
C ILE A 51 -5.66 5.56 -6.88
N CYS A 52 -5.31 4.43 -7.50
CA CYS A 52 -4.04 4.28 -8.24
C CYS A 52 -3.95 5.25 -9.44
N ALA A 53 -5.04 5.46 -10.18
CA ALA A 53 -5.08 6.39 -11.32
C ALA A 53 -4.74 7.83 -10.89
N LEU A 54 -5.27 8.27 -9.75
CA LEU A 54 -4.94 9.58 -9.18
C LEU A 54 -3.44 9.68 -8.83
N VAL A 55 -2.83 8.60 -8.34
CA VAL A 55 -1.38 8.56 -8.07
C VAL A 55 -0.60 8.65 -9.39
N PHE A 56 -1.01 7.92 -10.44
CA PHE A 56 -0.36 7.97 -11.75
C PHE A 56 -0.44 9.34 -12.42
N GLU A 57 -1.55 10.06 -12.24
CA GLU A 57 -1.72 11.41 -12.81
C GLU A 57 -0.79 12.46 -12.17
N ARG A 58 -0.38 12.25 -10.92
CA ARG A 58 0.35 13.25 -10.12
C ARG A 58 1.81 12.94 -9.83
N ASN A 59 2.22 11.71 -10.05
CA ASN A 59 3.57 11.27 -9.74
C ASN A 59 4.27 10.85 -11.02
N GLU A 60 5.56 11.17 -11.10
CA GLU A 60 6.39 10.80 -12.24
C GLU A 60 6.43 9.27 -12.39
N GLU A 61 6.36 8.80 -13.64
CA GLU A 61 6.55 7.38 -13.95
C GLU A 61 7.92 6.91 -13.45
N GLY A 62 7.95 5.80 -12.72
CA GLY A 62 9.17 5.28 -12.09
C GLY A 62 9.51 5.89 -10.71
N SER A 63 8.77 6.90 -10.25
CA SER A 63 8.85 7.34 -8.85
C SER A 63 8.36 6.25 -7.90
N PHE A 64 8.81 6.29 -6.64
CA PHE A 64 8.42 5.34 -5.61
C PHE A 64 6.90 5.15 -5.52
N LEU A 65 6.15 6.25 -5.47
CA LEU A 65 4.69 6.22 -5.34
C LEU A 65 4.00 5.66 -6.58
N TYR A 66 4.54 5.96 -7.76
CA TYR A 66 4.05 5.39 -9.02
C TYR A 66 4.25 3.88 -9.05
N THR A 67 5.46 3.40 -8.71
CA THR A 67 5.76 1.96 -8.64
C THR A 67 4.91 1.25 -7.58
N GLU A 68 4.74 1.84 -6.41
CA GLU A 68 3.88 1.24 -5.37
C GLU A 68 2.41 1.22 -5.78
N ALA A 69 1.92 2.22 -6.54
CA ALA A 69 0.56 2.21 -7.06
C ALA A 69 0.35 1.14 -8.14
N GLN A 70 1.36 0.88 -8.98
CA GLN A 70 1.35 -0.27 -9.92
C GLN A 70 1.32 -1.61 -9.16
N ASN A 71 2.13 -1.74 -8.10
CA ASN A 71 2.18 -2.93 -7.27
C ASN A 71 0.85 -3.20 -6.57
N LEU A 72 0.22 -2.15 -6.00
CA LEU A 72 -1.09 -2.24 -5.36
C LEU A 72 -2.17 -2.62 -6.37
N LEU A 73 -2.19 -1.98 -7.55
CA LEU A 73 -3.19 -2.25 -8.60
C LEU A 73 -3.12 -3.70 -9.07
N LYS A 74 -1.93 -4.17 -9.43
CA LYS A 74 -1.71 -5.56 -9.88
C LYS A 74 -2.10 -6.57 -8.81
N TYR A 75 -1.76 -6.30 -7.54
CA TYR A 75 -2.14 -7.17 -6.43
C TYR A 75 -3.65 -7.17 -6.20
N ALA A 76 -4.31 -6.01 -6.28
CA ALA A 76 -5.76 -5.90 -6.15
C ALA A 76 -6.49 -6.65 -7.27
N GLU A 77 -6.04 -6.53 -8.51
CA GLU A 77 -6.60 -7.28 -9.64
C GLU A 77 -6.48 -8.79 -9.41
N ALA A 78 -5.27 -9.29 -9.11
CA ALA A 78 -5.02 -10.71 -8.88
C ALA A 78 -5.82 -11.26 -7.67
N THR A 79 -5.89 -10.50 -6.58
CA THR A 79 -6.61 -10.89 -5.37
C THR A 79 -8.11 -10.96 -5.60
N ILE A 80 -8.66 -9.97 -6.31
CA ILE A 80 -10.08 -9.93 -6.65
C ILE A 80 -10.43 -11.00 -7.68
N ASP A 81 -9.61 -11.21 -8.71
CA ASP A 81 -9.82 -12.30 -9.69
C ASP A 81 -9.80 -13.67 -9.01
N LYS A 82 -8.84 -13.91 -8.12
CA LYS A 82 -8.78 -15.13 -7.31
C LYS A 82 -10.03 -15.29 -6.45
N ALA A 83 -10.48 -14.22 -5.79
CA ALA A 83 -11.66 -14.23 -4.94
C ALA A 83 -12.95 -14.48 -5.74
N MET A 84 -13.09 -13.87 -6.92
CA MET A 84 -14.23 -14.12 -7.81
C MET A 84 -14.23 -15.56 -8.34
N ALA A 85 -13.07 -16.12 -8.65
CA ALA A 85 -12.94 -17.52 -9.06
C ALA A 85 -13.29 -18.50 -7.91
N THR A 86 -12.94 -18.17 -6.66
CA THR A 86 -13.28 -19.00 -5.48
C THR A 86 -14.70 -18.80 -4.97
N ALA A 87 -15.30 -17.63 -5.17
CA ALA A 87 -16.68 -17.33 -4.77
C ALA A 87 -17.74 -18.08 -5.58
N SER A 88 -17.34 -18.75 -6.67
CA SER A 88 -18.19 -19.72 -7.38
C SER A 88 -18.49 -20.98 -6.53
N ILE A 89 -17.91 -21.13 -5.33
CA ILE A 89 -17.94 -22.40 -4.56
C ILE A 89 -18.37 -22.27 -3.07
N ALA A 90 -18.41 -21.10 -2.42
CA ALA A 90 -18.83 -21.05 -1.00
C ALA A 90 -19.40 -19.70 -0.51
N GLY A 91 -20.48 -19.81 0.28
CA GLY A 91 -21.26 -18.72 0.86
C GLY A 91 -20.68 -18.07 2.13
N THR A 92 -21.00 -16.77 2.22
CA THR A 92 -21.10 -15.78 3.33
C THR A 92 -20.61 -16.10 4.75
N TYR A 93 -19.96 -15.12 5.42
CA TYR A 93 -20.08 -14.78 6.87
C TYR A 93 -19.48 -13.38 7.21
N ILE A 94 -19.77 -12.91 8.43
CA ILE A 94 -20.15 -11.56 8.93
C ILE A 94 -18.99 -10.63 9.40
N ASP A 95 -19.34 -9.35 9.60
CA ASP A 95 -18.64 -8.06 9.78
C ASP A 95 -18.36 -7.64 11.26
N ILE A 96 -17.25 -6.95 11.57
CA ILE A 96 -17.00 -6.19 12.82
C ILE A 96 -16.07 -4.95 12.61
N SER A 97 -16.64 -3.75 12.88
CA SER A 97 -16.18 -2.44 13.44
C SER A 97 -14.86 -1.68 13.10
N HIS A 98 -15.03 -0.34 13.03
CA HIS A 98 -14.11 0.79 12.72
C HIS A 98 -13.36 1.41 13.93
N PRO A 99 -12.40 2.34 13.67
CA PRO A 99 -12.55 3.72 14.17
C PRO A 99 -12.14 4.85 13.19
N SER A 100 -12.59 6.07 13.53
CA SER A 100 -12.74 7.32 12.76
C SER A 100 -11.48 8.20 12.54
N PRO A 101 -11.51 9.17 11.60
CA PRO A 101 -10.38 10.06 11.30
C PRO A 101 -10.43 11.40 12.05
N THR A 102 -9.25 11.97 12.36
CA THR A 102 -9.07 13.35 12.86
C THR A 102 -8.47 14.27 11.79
N GLN A 103 -8.80 15.56 11.92
CA GLN A 103 -8.70 16.65 10.95
C GLN A 103 -7.29 17.17 10.60
N ASP A 104 -7.29 17.89 9.47
CA ASP A 104 -6.24 18.60 8.75
C ASP A 104 -5.44 19.64 9.55
N THR A 105 -4.10 19.56 9.45
CA THR A 105 -3.29 20.65 8.88
C THR A 105 -1.97 20.06 8.38
N ASP A 106 -1.60 20.46 7.16
CA ASP A 106 -0.47 19.96 6.36
C ASP A 106 -0.45 18.44 6.12
N LYS A 107 -1.60 17.89 5.69
CA LYS A 107 -1.77 16.47 5.36
C LYS A 107 -0.74 15.94 4.38
N PHE A 108 -0.33 16.73 3.39
CA PHE A 108 0.68 16.31 2.42
C PHE A 108 2.05 16.17 3.08
N LEU A 109 2.54 17.21 3.78
CA LEU A 109 3.83 17.14 4.46
C LEU A 109 3.86 16.05 5.55
N THR A 110 2.75 15.90 6.28
CA THR A 110 2.60 14.86 7.31
C THR A 110 2.63 13.47 6.70
N TRP A 111 1.92 13.26 5.59
CA TRP A 111 1.93 12.00 4.85
C TRP A 111 3.31 11.71 4.24
N GLU A 112 3.93 12.70 3.59
CA GLU A 112 5.25 12.58 2.97
C GLU A 112 6.32 12.25 4.02
N THR A 113 6.26 12.91 5.18
CA THR A 113 7.13 12.63 6.33
C THR A 113 6.92 11.21 6.85
N ALA A 114 5.67 10.75 6.96
CA ALA A 114 5.37 9.40 7.43
C ALA A 114 5.86 8.32 6.45
N VAL A 115 5.65 8.51 5.14
CA VAL A 115 6.13 7.60 4.09
C VAL A 115 7.66 7.57 4.09
N THR A 116 8.30 8.75 4.09
CA THR A 116 9.76 8.87 4.08
C THR A 116 10.38 8.22 5.31
N THR A 117 9.82 8.45 6.50
CA THR A 117 10.31 7.85 7.75
C THR A 117 10.26 6.33 7.67
N LYS A 118 9.13 5.76 7.21
CA LYS A 118 8.96 4.31 7.10
C LYS A 118 9.86 3.69 6.03
N LEU A 119 10.15 4.43 4.95
CA LEU A 119 11.13 4.04 3.94
C LEU A 119 12.54 3.99 4.53
N CYS A 120 12.95 5.01 5.28
CA CYS A 120 14.25 5.04 5.97
C CYS A 120 14.39 3.91 6.99
N GLU A 121 13.34 3.61 7.74
CA GLU A 121 13.33 2.48 8.69
C GLU A 121 13.52 1.14 7.97
N ARG A 122 12.74 0.88 6.91
CA ARG A 122 12.85 -0.35 6.10
C ARG A 122 14.23 -0.49 5.48
N TYR A 123 14.80 0.60 4.98
CA TYR A 123 16.14 0.62 4.40
C TYR A 123 17.21 0.32 5.46
N ARG A 124 17.13 0.94 6.64
CA ARG A 124 18.01 0.65 7.77
C ARG A 124 17.92 -0.81 8.20
N ASP A 125 16.72 -1.37 8.30
CA ASP A 125 16.53 -2.77 8.72
C ASP A 125 17.08 -3.74 7.66
N SER A 126 16.90 -3.41 6.38
CA SER A 126 17.48 -4.15 5.25
C SER A 126 19.01 -4.11 5.28
N LEU A 127 19.61 -2.93 5.46
CA LEU A 127 21.06 -2.78 5.61
C LEU A 127 21.59 -3.55 6.81
N THR A 128 20.91 -3.45 7.96
CA THR A 128 21.30 -4.16 9.18
C THR A 128 21.27 -5.68 8.97
N THR A 129 20.25 -6.18 8.27
CA THR A 129 20.12 -7.60 7.94
C THR A 129 21.21 -8.04 6.96
N PHE A 130 21.52 -7.23 5.95
CA PHE A 130 22.56 -7.50 4.97
C PHE A 130 23.94 -7.55 5.62
N THR A 131 24.26 -6.60 6.49
CA THR A 131 25.57 -6.53 7.15
C THR A 131 25.72 -7.51 8.31
N ALA A 132 24.62 -8.02 8.89
CA ALA A 132 24.67 -9.03 9.95
C ALA A 132 25.35 -10.35 9.53
N ALA A 133 25.45 -10.62 8.22
CA ALA A 133 26.08 -11.82 7.67
C ALA A 133 27.47 -11.56 7.06
N LEU A 134 27.97 -10.33 7.05
CA LEU A 134 29.22 -9.93 6.38
C LEU A 134 30.34 -9.65 7.37
N ASP A 135 31.57 -9.98 7.00
CA ASP A 135 32.74 -9.59 7.77
C ASP A 135 33.01 -8.07 7.60
N VAL A 136 33.64 -7.44 8.59
CA VAL A 136 33.86 -5.97 8.63
C VAL A 136 34.57 -5.46 7.38
N HIS A 137 35.45 -6.28 6.79
CA HIS A 137 36.15 -5.97 5.54
C HIS A 137 35.19 -5.89 4.33
N GLU A 138 34.22 -6.79 4.23
CA GLU A 138 33.27 -6.84 3.12
C GLU A 138 32.29 -5.66 3.18
N VAL A 139 31.90 -5.24 4.38
CA VAL A 139 31.10 -4.03 4.59
C VAL A 139 31.85 -2.78 4.13
N GLN A 140 33.15 -2.66 4.42
CA GLN A 140 33.97 -1.52 3.99
C GLN A 140 34.11 -1.41 2.47
N GLU A 141 34.30 -2.54 1.77
CA GLU A 141 34.40 -2.55 0.31
C GLU A 141 33.05 -2.21 -0.35
N HIS A 142 31.93 -2.68 0.22
CA HIS A 142 30.60 -2.30 -0.25
C HIS A 142 30.34 -0.78 -0.10
N VAL A 143 30.70 -0.20 1.06
CA VAL A 143 30.56 1.26 1.29
C VAL A 143 31.42 2.07 0.31
N LYS A 144 32.65 1.63 0.03
CA LYS A 144 33.51 2.30 -0.96
C LYS A 144 32.91 2.28 -2.36
N MET A 145 32.37 1.14 -2.82
CA MET A 145 31.72 1.04 -4.12
C MET A 145 30.48 1.92 -4.23
N VAL A 146 29.66 1.99 -3.18
CA VAL A 146 28.41 2.78 -3.23
C VAL A 146 28.68 4.29 -3.17
N LEU A 147 29.71 4.74 -2.44
CA LEU A 147 30.01 6.16 -2.28
C LEU A 147 30.96 6.75 -3.34
N PHE A 148 31.82 5.92 -3.94
CA PHE A 148 32.88 6.38 -4.84
C PHE A 148 32.95 5.61 -6.17
N GLY A 149 32.03 4.68 -6.41
CA GLY A 149 31.91 3.91 -7.66
C GLY A 149 30.93 4.52 -8.65
#